data_AF-H6QI21-F1
#
_entry.id   AF-H6QI21-F1
#
_cell.length_a   1.000
_cell.length_b   1.000
_cell.length_c   1.000
_cell.angle_alpha   90.00
_cell.angle_beta   90.00
_cell.angle_gamma   90.00
#
_symmetry.space_group_name_H-M   'P 1'
#
loop_
_entity.id
_entity.type
_entity.pdbx_description
1 polymer ?
#
loop_
_entity_poly.entity_id
_entity_poly.type
_entity_poly.pdbx_seq_one_letter_code
_entity_poly.pdbx_strand_id
1 'polypeptide(L)'
;MKEINDQLKEALSSMKDGVLDCTNLEGISLQEIFNFLQNPDIVKDKIISLDISTYENWKEVNDFILQLNDNSSFKPQTIEIYTFYRYMEDIFNLRLKTGINITTNHTDVNMTDYRKKRLY
;
A
#
# COMPACT_ATOMS: atom_id res chain seq x y z
N MET A 1 -20.29 13.41 -1.26
CA MET A 1 -18.86 13.19 -1.57
C MET A 1 -18.11 13.59 -0.31
N LYS A 2 -17.49 12.64 0.41
CA LYS A 2 -16.66 12.97 1.59
C LYS A 2 -15.37 13.63 1.09
N GLU A 3 -14.88 14.64 1.81
CA GLU A 3 -13.60 15.26 1.47
C GLU A 3 -12.48 14.21 1.64
N ILE A 4 -11.45 14.24 0.78
CA ILE A 4 -10.33 13.26 0.80
C ILE A 4 -9.73 13.14 2.20
N ASN A 5 -9.56 14.29 2.87
CA ASN A 5 -9.06 14.34 4.24
C ASN A 5 -9.96 13.67 5.26
N ASP A 6 -11.29 13.65 5.05
CA ASP A 6 -12.22 13.03 5.99
C ASP A 6 -12.12 11.51 5.93
N GLN A 7 -12.02 10.93 4.73
CA GLN A 7 -11.84 9.48 4.56
C GLN A 7 -10.52 9.01 5.18
N LEU A 8 -9.44 9.77 4.97
CA LEU A 8 -8.12 9.43 5.53
C LEU A 8 -8.06 9.60 7.06
N LYS A 9 -8.73 10.61 7.62
CA LYS A 9 -8.90 10.76 9.08
C LYS A 9 -9.76 9.65 9.68
N GLU A 10 -10.78 9.18 8.96
CA GLU A 10 -11.61 8.05 9.37
C GLU A 10 -10.82 6.74 9.35
N ALA A 11 -10.00 6.51 8.31
CA ALA A 11 -9.06 5.40 8.28
C ALA A 11 -8.07 5.46 9.45
N LEU A 12 -7.55 6.65 9.76
CA LEU A 12 -6.65 6.86 10.90
C LEU A 12 -7.34 6.58 12.24
N SER A 13 -8.60 6.98 12.42
CA SER A 13 -9.35 6.78 13.67
C SER A 13 -9.84 5.34 13.86
N SER A 14 -9.99 4.59 12.77
CA SER A 14 -10.39 3.18 12.76
C SER A 14 -9.22 2.20 12.72
N MET A 15 -7.97 2.70 12.76
CA MET A 15 -6.76 1.88 12.81
C MET A 15 -6.84 0.80 13.90
N LYS A 16 -6.42 -0.41 13.53
CA LYS A 16 -6.27 -1.55 14.44
C LYS A 16 -4.84 -2.05 14.41
N ASP A 17 -4.28 -2.32 15.58
CA ASP A 17 -2.92 -2.85 15.74
C ASP A 17 -1.84 -2.08 14.96
N GLY A 18 -2.03 -0.76 14.81
CA GLY A 18 -1.12 0.13 14.10
C GLY A 18 -1.15 0.00 12.56
N VAL A 19 -2.13 -0.71 12.01
CA VAL A 19 -2.38 -0.80 10.56
C VAL A 19 -3.27 0.35 10.12
N LEU A 20 -2.77 1.18 9.20
CA LEU A 20 -3.59 2.13 8.44
C LEU A 20 -4.14 1.41 7.21
N ASP A 21 -5.44 1.10 7.26
CA ASP A 21 -6.17 0.46 6.17
C ASP A 21 -6.57 1.49 5.12
N CYS A 22 -5.97 1.40 3.93
CA CYS A 22 -6.29 2.23 2.78
C CYS A 22 -7.15 1.51 1.72
N THR A 23 -7.66 0.30 1.99
CA THR A 23 -8.33 -0.51 0.96
C THR A 23 -9.71 0.06 0.57
N ASN A 24 -10.35 0.78 1.49
CA ASN A 24 -11.70 1.32 1.33
C ASN A 24 -11.74 2.81 0.95
N LEU A 25 -10.61 3.38 0.51
CA LEU A 25 -10.50 4.79 0.14
C LEU A 25 -10.91 5.02 -1.31
N GLU A 26 -12.19 5.29 -1.54
CA GLU A 26 -12.73 5.52 -2.88
C GLU A 26 -12.20 6.83 -3.49
N GLY A 27 -11.55 6.72 -4.65
CA GLY A 27 -11.06 7.86 -5.43
C GLY A 27 -9.82 8.55 -4.86
N ILE A 28 -9.17 7.96 -3.85
CA ILE A 28 -7.95 8.50 -3.24
C ILE A 28 -6.74 7.81 -3.85
N SER A 29 -5.82 8.61 -4.40
CA SER A 29 -4.56 8.17 -4.98
C SER A 29 -3.48 7.93 -3.91
N LEU A 30 -2.46 7.13 -4.27
CA LEU A 30 -1.27 6.95 -3.43
C LEU A 30 -0.54 8.27 -3.14
N GLN A 31 -0.60 9.24 -4.06
CA GLN A 31 -0.01 10.57 -3.83
C GLN A 31 -0.78 11.36 -2.77
N GLU A 32 -2.11 11.25 -2.74
CA GLU A 32 -2.93 11.89 -1.69
C GLU A 32 -2.69 11.24 -0.33
N ILE A 33 -2.55 9.91 -0.28
CA ILE A 33 -2.12 9.20 0.94
C ILE A 33 -0.74 9.69 1.37
N PHE A 34 0.22 9.78 0.45
CA PHE A 34 1.57 10.27 0.75
C PHE A 34 1.52 11.67 1.36
N ASN A 35 0.82 12.60 0.70
CA ASN A 35 0.68 14.00 1.14
C ASN A 35 0.00 14.09 2.51
N PHE A 36 -1.04 13.28 2.74
CA PHE A 36 -1.68 13.17 4.05
C PHE A 36 -0.66 12.73 5.10
N LEU A 37 0.06 11.64 4.85
CA LEU A 37 1.13 11.14 5.73
C LEU A 37 2.29 12.12 5.90
N GLN A 38 2.40 13.20 5.13
CA GLN A 38 3.37 14.27 5.37
C GLN A 38 2.91 15.28 6.42
N ASN A 39 1.60 15.39 6.67
CA ASN A 39 1.04 16.37 7.59
C ASN A 39 1.60 16.16 9.02
N PRO A 40 2.22 17.20 9.63
CA PRO A 40 2.80 17.12 10.97
C PRO A 40 1.76 16.87 12.07
N ASP A 41 0.48 17.16 11.84
CA ASP A 41 -0.60 16.98 12.81
C ASP A 41 -1.06 15.52 12.92
N ILE A 42 -0.56 14.64 12.06
CA ILE A 42 -0.88 13.21 12.10
C ILE A 42 0.03 12.50 13.08
N VAL A 43 -0.55 11.63 13.91
CA VAL A 43 0.18 10.80 14.87
C VAL A 43 0.79 9.59 14.16
N LYS A 44 1.80 9.85 13.33
CA LYS A 44 2.44 8.85 12.45
C LYS A 44 3.13 7.73 13.23
N ASP A 45 3.59 8.02 14.46
CA ASP A 45 4.29 7.06 15.32
C ASP A 45 3.45 5.81 15.68
N LYS A 46 2.13 5.90 15.53
CA LYS A 46 1.22 4.77 15.74
C LYS A 46 1.01 3.90 14.51
N ILE A 47 1.41 4.38 13.32
CA ILE A 47 1.26 3.69 12.06
C ILE A 47 2.50 2.83 11.84
N ILE A 48 2.38 1.53 12.12
CA ILE A 48 3.46 0.56 11.88
C ILE A 48 3.33 -0.11 10.52
N SER A 49 2.10 -0.20 10.00
CA SER A 49 1.81 -0.85 8.71
C SER A 49 0.86 -0.02 7.87
N LEU A 50 1.03 -0.08 6.55
CA LEU A 50 0.07 0.42 5.57
C LEU A 50 -0.53 -0.74 4.79
N ASP A 51 -1.85 -0.80 4.66
CA ASP A 51 -2.50 -1.71 3.71
C ASP A 51 -2.98 -0.93 2.49
N ILE A 52 -2.29 -1.12 1.37
CA ILE A 52 -2.61 -0.56 0.05
C ILE A 52 -2.93 -1.68 -0.95
N SER A 53 -3.46 -2.80 -0.47
CA SER A 53 -3.69 -4.00 -1.28
C SER A 53 -4.83 -3.89 -2.30
N THR A 54 -5.45 -2.72 -2.48
CA THR A 54 -6.37 -2.42 -3.59
C THR A 54 -5.72 -1.63 -4.74
N TYR A 55 -4.46 -1.19 -4.58
CA TYR A 55 -3.73 -0.45 -5.60
C TYR A 55 -2.95 -1.41 -6.51
N GLU A 56 -3.49 -1.68 -7.71
CA GLU A 56 -2.96 -2.72 -8.59
C GLU A 56 -1.83 -2.25 -9.53
N ASN A 57 -1.68 -0.95 -9.74
CA ASN A 57 -0.65 -0.42 -10.64
C ASN A 57 0.73 -0.50 -9.99
N TRP A 58 1.49 -1.55 -10.35
CA TRP A 58 2.82 -1.80 -9.79
C TRP A 58 3.77 -0.60 -9.87
N LYS A 59 3.74 0.16 -10.97
CA LYS A 59 4.63 1.32 -11.12
C LYS A 59 4.31 2.38 -10.06
N GLU A 60 3.04 2.68 -9.85
CA GLU A 60 2.60 3.65 -8.83
C GLU A 60 2.92 3.16 -7.42
N VAL A 61 2.71 1.87 -7.14
CA VAL A 61 3.05 1.25 -5.84
C VAL A 61 4.55 1.31 -5.58
N ASN A 62 5.38 0.94 -6.56
CA ASN A 62 6.84 1.02 -6.47
C ASN A 62 7.31 2.46 -6.22
N ASP A 63 6.80 3.42 -6.98
CA ASP A 63 7.17 4.83 -6.85
C ASP A 63 6.75 5.38 -5.48
N PHE A 64 5.57 5.00 -4.98
CA PHE A 64 5.11 5.36 -3.63
C PHE A 64 6.01 4.79 -2.52
N ILE A 65 6.38 3.51 -2.59
CA ILE A 65 7.27 2.86 -1.61
C ILE A 65 8.65 3.54 -1.60
N LEU A 66 9.19 3.88 -2.77
CA LEU A 66 10.44 4.62 -2.88
C LEU A 66 10.33 6.02 -2.28
N GLN A 67 9.23 6.74 -2.55
CA GLN A 67 8.98 8.05 -1.94
C GLN A 67 8.89 7.97 -0.42
N LEU A 68 8.24 6.94 0.13
CA LEU A 68 8.20 6.71 1.58
C LEU A 68 9.60 6.45 2.14
N ASN A 69 10.43 5.67 1.45
CA ASN A 69 11.78 5.37 1.91
C ASN A 69 12.69 6.61 1.94
N ASP A 70 12.58 7.47 0.93
CA ASP A 70 13.42 8.67 0.81
C ASP A 70 12.96 9.78 1.77
N ASN A 71 11.81 9.59 2.43
CA ASN A 71 11.24 10.54 3.38
C ASN A 71 11.67 10.23 4.83
N SER A 72 12.28 11.21 5.50
CA SER A 72 12.71 11.05 6.89
C SER A 72 11.57 11.19 7.91
N SER A 73 10.43 11.77 7.53
CA SER A 73 9.34 12.11 8.47
C SER A 73 8.42 10.94 8.79
N PHE A 74 8.40 9.91 7.95
CA PHE A 74 7.58 8.73 8.15
C PHE A 74 8.12 7.55 7.34
N LYS A 75 8.28 6.41 8.01
CA LYS A 75 8.66 5.15 7.38
C LYS A 75 7.92 4.00 8.06
N PRO A 76 6.97 3.34 7.38
CA PRO A 76 6.28 2.20 7.96
C PRO A 76 7.24 1.01 8.08
N GLN A 77 6.95 0.12 9.02
CA GLN A 77 7.70 -1.14 9.17
C GLN A 77 7.24 -2.16 8.13
N THR A 78 5.94 -2.20 7.85
CA THR A 78 5.33 -3.12 6.89
C THR A 78 4.45 -2.36 5.89
N ILE A 79 4.41 -2.83 4.64
CA ILE A 79 3.42 -2.41 3.64
C ILE A 79 2.82 -3.66 3.03
N GLU A 80 1.51 -3.76 3.07
CA GLU A 80 0.74 -4.79 2.39
C GLU A 80 0.28 -4.30 1.02
N ILE A 81 0.60 -5.08 0.00
CA ILE A 81 0.32 -4.73 -1.40
C ILE A 81 -0.43 -5.84 -2.13
N TYR A 82 -1.14 -5.45 -3.18
CA TYR A 82 -1.51 -6.37 -4.25
C TYR A 82 -0.32 -6.57 -5.17
N THR A 83 -0.07 -7.81 -5.60
CA THR A 83 0.97 -8.03 -6.60
C THR A 83 0.76 -9.30 -7.41
N PHE A 84 1.43 -9.34 -8.55
CA PHE A 84 1.56 -10.52 -9.40
C PHE A 84 2.95 -11.15 -9.21
N TYR A 85 3.04 -12.48 -9.37
CA TYR A 85 4.31 -13.22 -9.29
C TYR A 85 5.45 -12.63 -10.13
N ARG A 86 5.15 -11.98 -11.26
CA ARG A 86 6.15 -11.36 -12.14
C ARG A 86 6.97 -10.24 -11.48
N TYR A 87 6.51 -9.68 -10.36
CA TYR A 87 7.17 -8.59 -9.64
C TYR A 87 7.90 -9.04 -8.37
N MET A 88 8.03 -10.35 -8.12
CA MET A 88 8.63 -10.86 -6.89
C MET A 88 10.10 -10.47 -6.71
N GLU A 89 10.88 -10.43 -7.80
CA GLU A 89 12.27 -9.98 -7.75
C GLU A 89 12.35 -8.47 -7.43
N ASP A 90 11.50 -7.65 -8.05
CA ASP A 90 11.42 -6.22 -7.75
C ASP A 90 11.02 -5.97 -6.30
N ILE A 91 10.05 -6.73 -5.77
CA ILE A 91 9.62 -6.67 -4.37
C ILE A 91 10.77 -7.03 -3.44
N PHE A 92 11.51 -8.10 -3.74
CA PHE A 92 12.67 -8.50 -2.95
C PHE A 92 13.73 -7.39 -2.92
N ASN A 93 14.05 -6.82 -4.09
CA ASN A 93 14.99 -5.71 -4.21
C ASN A 93 14.51 -4.45 -3.46
N LEU A 94 13.21 -4.14 -3.51
CA LEU A 94 12.62 -3.05 -2.75
C LEU A 94 12.71 -3.27 -1.24
N ARG A 95 12.43 -4.48 -0.74
CA ARG A 95 12.57 -4.81 0.68
C ARG A 95 14.03 -4.62 1.13
N LEU A 96 15.00 -5.06 0.33
CA LEU A 96 16.42 -4.85 0.64
C LEU A 96 16.83 -3.39 0.62
N LYS A 97 16.36 -2.62 -0.37
CA LYS A 97 16.70 -1.20 -0.53
C LYS A 97 16.09 -0.35 0.57
N THR A 98 14.82 -0.61 0.90
CA THR A 98 14.06 0.24 1.81
C THR A 98 14.10 -0.25 3.25
N GLY A 99 14.38 -1.53 3.51
CA GLY A 99 14.24 -2.13 4.83
C GLY A 99 12.78 -2.22 5.32
N ILE A 100 11.81 -1.89 4.46
CA ILE A 100 10.38 -2.06 4.73
C ILE A 100 10.02 -3.51 4.42
N ASN A 101 9.31 -4.17 5.32
CA ASN A 101 8.75 -5.48 5.04
C ASN A 101 7.55 -5.31 4.08
N ILE A 102 7.61 -5.89 2.88
CA ILE A 102 6.53 -5.74 1.90
C ILE A 102 5.74 -7.05 1.86
N THR A 103 4.60 -7.15 2.54
CA THR A 103 3.75 -8.33 2.47
C THR A 103 2.83 -8.26 1.26
N THR A 104 2.45 -9.42 0.74
CA THR A 104 1.61 -9.49 -0.44
C THR A 104 0.36 -10.28 -0.10
N ASN A 105 -0.81 -9.70 -0.36
CA ASN A 105 -2.03 -10.48 -0.38
C ASN A 105 -1.96 -11.39 -1.60
N HIS A 106 -1.41 -12.59 -1.41
CA HIS A 106 -1.63 -13.71 -2.30
C HIS A 106 -3.11 -14.10 -2.15
N THR A 107 -4.02 -13.29 -2.69
CA THR A 107 -5.17 -13.95 -3.31
C THR A 107 -4.52 -14.80 -4.39
N ASP A 108 -4.48 -16.11 -4.15
CA ASP A 108 -4.18 -17.09 -5.18
C ASP A 108 -5.07 -16.73 -6.36
N VAL A 109 -4.56 -15.93 -7.28
CA VAL A 109 -5.18 -15.67 -8.55
C VAL A 109 -5.22 -17.04 -9.15
N ASN A 110 -6.41 -17.62 -9.07
CA ASN A 110 -6.79 -18.93 -9.52
C ASN A 110 -6.14 -19.14 -10.90
N MET A 111 -4.93 -19.71 -10.94
CA MET A 111 -4.21 -20.02 -12.20
C MET A 111 -5.06 -20.96 -13.07
N THR A 112 -6.07 -21.56 -12.46
CA THR A 112 -7.13 -22.35 -13.04
C THR A 112 -7.99 -21.60 -14.07
N ASP A 113 -8.14 -20.27 -13.99
CA ASP A 113 -9.07 -19.53 -14.88
C ASP A 113 -8.41 -19.05 -16.19
N TYR A 114 -7.12 -18.70 -16.17
CA TYR A 114 -6.41 -18.29 -17.39
C TYR A 114 -6.12 -19.45 -18.35
N ARG A 115 -5.95 -20.69 -17.84
CA ARG A 115 -5.79 -21.88 -18.70
C ARG A 115 -7.12 -22.37 -19.31
N LYS A 116 -8.26 -22.08 -18.69
CA LYS A 116 -9.58 -22.41 -19.25
C LYS A 116 -10.03 -21.49 -20.39
N LYS A 117 -9.56 -20.24 -20.43
CA LYS A 117 -9.90 -19.29 -21.51
C LYS A 117 -9.08 -19.44 -22.80
N ARG A 118 -8.07 -20.31 -22.84
CA ARG A 118 -7.26 -20.57 -24.05
C ARG A 118 -7.66 -21.84 -24.83
N LEU A 119 -8.75 -22.50 -24.43
CA LEU A 119 -9.25 -23.73 -25.06
C LEU A 119 -10.62 -23.58 -25.72
N TYR A 120 -11.06 -22.35 -26.01
CA TYR A 120 -12.25 -22.08 -26.83
C TYR A 120 -11.92 -21.13 -27.97
#